data_AF-A0AAV5SR43-F1
#
_entry.id   AF-A0AAV5SR43-F1
#
_cell.length_a   1.000
_cell.length_b   1.000
_cell.length_c   1.000
_cell.angle_alpha   90.00
_cell.angle_beta   90.00
_cell.angle_gamma   90.00
#
_symmetry.space_group_name_H-M   'P 1'
#
loop_
_entity.id
_entity.type
_entity.pdbx_description
1 polymer ?
#
loop_
_entity_poly.entity_id
_entity_poly.type
_entity_poly.pdbx_seq_one_letter_code
_entity_poly.pdbx_strand_id
1 'polypeptide(L)'
;MTTLTTIFDTRNLEFNAEMESPGSCKDIAGYILTFHAQAWRMVGPILTNAQFTDIEYAVIFALMVWHINPSQNYPEHILSMCFSVRIRLFVALSTYYRDELRLVDYSVELGHVTLFEHAIQETALLLCKSLQTHHLTVLVSKSRSSAKEACTLWKSIVDDWSDPIKLFVLC
;
A
#
# COMPACT_ATOMS: atom_id res chain seq x y z
N MET A 1 -11.18 -6.17 4.30
CA MET A 1 -10.42 -5.21 5.11
C MET A 1 -9.06 -5.85 5.37
N THR A 2 -8.08 -5.56 4.51
CA THR A 2 -6.74 -6.15 4.58
C THR A 2 -5.97 -5.43 5.67
N THR A 3 -5.61 -6.11 6.76
CA THR A 3 -4.83 -5.50 7.84
C THR A 3 -3.35 -5.50 7.45
N LEU A 4 -2.57 -4.59 8.03
CA LEU A 4 -1.11 -4.51 7.80
C LEU A 4 -0.44 -5.89 7.99
N THR A 5 -0.94 -6.68 8.95
CA THR A 5 -0.48 -8.04 9.25
C THR A 5 -0.73 -9.06 8.13
N THR A 6 -1.76 -8.89 7.30
CA THR A 6 -2.05 -9.80 6.18
C THR A 6 -1.03 -9.67 5.05
N ILE A 7 -0.30 -8.55 4.98
CA ILE A 7 0.66 -8.25 3.92
C ILE A 7 2.05 -8.84 4.22
N PHE A 8 2.35 -9.12 5.50
CA PHE A 8 3.66 -9.64 5.90
C PHE A 8 3.75 -11.18 5.87
N ASP A 9 2.66 -11.90 5.66
CA ASP A 9 2.71 -13.36 5.45
C ASP A 9 2.96 -13.66 3.97
N THR A 10 4.23 -13.55 3.56
CA THR A 10 4.66 -13.82 2.18
C THR A 10 4.37 -15.25 1.74
N ARG A 11 4.33 -16.22 2.67
CA ARG A 11 4.06 -17.64 2.39
C ARG A 11 2.61 -17.87 1.99
N ASN A 12 1.67 -17.22 2.68
CA ASN A 12 0.26 -17.29 2.33
C ASN A 12 -0.02 -16.63 0.96
N LEU A 13 0.78 -15.63 0.60
CA LEU A 13 0.65 -14.91 -0.66
C LEU A 13 1.06 -15.76 -1.87
N GLU A 14 2.14 -16.51 -1.76
CA GLU A 14 2.58 -17.47 -2.78
C GLU A 14 1.54 -18.58 -2.97
N PHE A 15 0.99 -19.12 -1.88
CA PHE A 15 -0.04 -20.17 -1.92
C PHE A 15 -1.31 -19.73 -2.67
N ASN A 16 -1.80 -18.52 -2.42
CA ASN A 16 -3.00 -18.01 -3.11
C ASN A 16 -2.72 -17.71 -4.60
N ALA A 17 -1.48 -17.37 -4.95
CA ALA A 17 -1.10 -17.07 -6.33
C ALA A 17 -1.11 -18.31 -7.25
N GLU A 18 -1.01 -19.51 -6.69
CA GLU A 18 -1.05 -20.77 -7.43
C GLU A 18 -2.48 -21.20 -7.82
N MET A 19 -3.51 -20.70 -7.12
CA MET A 19 -4.91 -21.12 -7.35
C MET A 19 -5.68 -20.27 -8.38
N GLU A 20 -5.23 -19.05 -8.67
CA GLU A 20 -5.85 -18.16 -9.66
C GLU A 20 -5.04 -18.09 -10.96
N SER A 21 -5.63 -17.57 -12.06
CA SER A 21 -5.02 -17.62 -13.39
C SER A 21 -3.53 -17.18 -13.39
N PRO A 22 -2.60 -17.98 -13.93
CA PRO A 22 -1.17 -17.88 -13.64
C PRO A 22 -0.48 -16.60 -14.15
N GLY A 23 -1.15 -15.79 -14.97
CA GLY A 23 -0.61 -14.53 -15.49
C GLY A 23 -0.78 -13.35 -14.52
N SER A 24 -1.97 -13.13 -13.97
CA SER A 24 -2.26 -11.95 -13.16
C SER A 24 -1.69 -12.04 -11.74
N CYS A 25 -1.58 -13.25 -11.18
CA CYS A 25 -1.16 -13.42 -9.78
C CYS A 25 0.37 -13.35 -9.60
N LYS A 26 1.14 -13.76 -10.62
CA LYS A 26 2.61 -13.63 -10.61
C LYS A 26 3.07 -12.18 -10.56
N ASP A 27 2.40 -11.29 -11.29
CA ASP A 27 2.71 -9.87 -11.27
C ASP A 27 2.46 -9.29 -9.87
N ILE A 28 1.30 -9.58 -9.27
CA ILE A 28 0.92 -9.11 -7.93
C ILE A 28 1.90 -9.60 -6.86
N ALA A 29 2.30 -10.87 -6.90
CA ALA A 29 3.30 -11.41 -5.98
C ALA A 29 4.65 -10.69 -6.10
N GLY A 30 5.13 -10.45 -7.34
CA GLY A 30 6.35 -9.68 -7.59
C GLY A 30 6.29 -8.25 -7.02
N TYR A 31 5.13 -7.58 -7.15
CA TYR A 31 4.91 -6.26 -6.55
C TYR A 31 4.96 -6.30 -5.03
N ILE A 32 4.32 -7.29 -4.40
CA ILE A 32 4.28 -7.40 -2.94
C ILE A 32 5.66 -7.73 -2.37
N LEU A 33 6.43 -8.60 -3.02
CA LEU A 33 7.82 -8.88 -2.63
C LEU A 33 8.70 -7.62 -2.75
N THR A 34 8.55 -6.85 -3.83
CA THR A 34 9.27 -5.59 -4.01
C THR A 34 8.90 -4.57 -2.94
N PHE A 35 7.61 -4.44 -2.65
CA PHE A 35 7.10 -3.60 -1.58
C PHE A 35 7.65 -4.02 -0.22
N HIS A 36 7.59 -5.32 0.10
CA HIS A 36 8.12 -5.87 1.34
C HIS A 36 9.61 -5.55 1.52
N ALA A 37 10.42 -5.72 0.46
CA ALA A 37 11.83 -5.37 0.49
C ALA A 37 12.05 -3.86 0.75
N GLN A 38 11.22 -2.99 0.16
CA GLN A 38 11.30 -1.54 0.40
C GLN A 38 10.86 -1.16 1.82
N ALA A 39 9.74 -1.71 2.29
CA ALA A 39 9.24 -1.56 3.65
C ALA A 39 10.32 -1.98 4.67
N TRP A 40 10.94 -3.14 4.46
CA TRP A 40 12.01 -3.64 5.32
C TRP A 40 13.24 -2.72 5.33
N ARG A 41 13.61 -2.12 4.18
CA ARG A 41 14.71 -1.16 4.12
C ARG A 41 14.47 0.10 4.95
N MET A 42 13.20 0.50 5.13
CA MET A 42 12.83 1.67 5.94
C MET A 42 12.70 1.31 7.41
N VAL A 43 12.00 0.21 7.70
CA VAL A 43 11.56 -0.16 9.05
C VAL A 43 12.60 -1.04 9.76
N GLY A 44 13.33 -1.87 9.03
CA GLY A 44 14.29 -2.84 9.55
C GLY A 44 15.43 -2.23 10.38
N PRO A 45 16.10 -1.15 9.92
CA PRO A 45 17.11 -0.47 10.72
C PRO A 45 16.56 0.08 12.04
N ILE A 46 15.31 0.58 12.05
CA ILE A 46 14.67 1.11 13.26
C ILE A 46 14.40 -0.04 14.23
N LEU A 47 13.82 -1.16 13.76
CA LEU A 47 13.59 -2.35 14.58
C LEU A 47 14.88 -2.98 15.13
N THR A 48 15.98 -2.88 14.40
CA THR A 48 17.27 -3.45 14.83
C THR A 48 17.94 -2.56 15.89
N ASN A 49 17.74 -1.24 15.82
CA ASN A 49 18.37 -0.29 16.72
C ASN A 49 17.50 0.06 17.94
N ALA A 50 16.18 0.07 17.79
CA ALA A 50 15.23 0.40 18.85
C ALA A 50 14.78 -0.87 19.59
N GLN A 51 14.93 -0.87 20.91
CA GLN A 51 14.42 -1.93 21.78
C GLN A 51 13.06 -1.53 22.34
N PHE A 52 12.02 -1.62 21.50
CA PHE A 52 10.67 -1.29 21.92
C PHE A 52 10.13 -2.28 22.96
N THR A 53 9.58 -1.73 24.03
CA THR A 53 8.77 -2.41 25.03
C THR A 53 7.36 -2.72 24.50
N ASP A 54 6.66 -3.64 25.16
CA ASP A 54 5.27 -3.97 24.80
C ASP A 54 4.33 -2.75 24.86
N ILE A 55 4.59 -1.84 25.80
CA ILE A 55 3.81 -0.61 25.95
C ILE A 55 4.06 0.34 24.78
N GLU A 56 5.30 0.49 24.35
CA GLU A 56 5.63 1.29 23.17
C GLU A 56 5.00 0.71 21.91
N TYR A 57 5.05 -0.61 21.72
CA TYR A 57 4.36 -1.27 20.60
C TYR A 57 2.85 -1.02 20.62
N ALA A 58 2.21 -1.09 21.78
CA ALA A 58 0.79 -0.79 21.93
C ALA A 58 0.47 0.68 21.58
N VAL A 59 1.32 1.61 22.01
CA VAL A 59 1.18 3.04 21.69
C VAL A 59 1.39 3.29 20.21
N ILE A 60 2.40 2.68 19.58
CA ILE A 60 2.63 2.76 18.12
C ILE A 60 1.38 2.26 17.37
N PHE A 61 0.83 1.11 17.77
CA PHE A 61 -0.38 0.58 17.14
C PHE A 61 -1.57 1.55 17.28
N ALA A 62 -1.76 2.12 18.47
CA ALA A 62 -2.80 3.12 18.67
C ALA A 62 -2.56 4.39 17.81
N LEU A 63 -1.33 4.90 17.75
CA LEU A 63 -0.96 6.03 16.91
C LEU A 63 -1.28 5.78 15.43
N MET A 64 -1.03 4.56 14.95
CA MET A 64 -1.36 4.13 13.58
C MET A 64 -2.87 4.11 13.33
N VAL A 65 -3.68 3.65 14.27
CA VAL A 65 -5.15 3.65 14.15
C VAL A 65 -5.70 5.08 14.09
N TRP A 66 -5.14 5.98 14.89
CA TRP A 66 -5.56 7.38 14.96
C TRP A 66 -4.83 8.29 13.95
N HIS A 67 -4.03 7.71 13.05
CA HIS A 67 -3.43 8.46 11.96
C HIS A 67 -4.45 8.70 10.86
N ILE A 68 -4.84 9.96 10.70
CA ILE A 68 -5.70 10.40 9.60
C ILE A 68 -4.86 11.19 8.61
N ASN A 69 -4.98 10.84 7.33
CA ASN A 69 -4.37 11.61 6.26
C ASN A 69 -5.09 12.97 6.11
N PRO A 70 -4.40 14.10 6.34
CA PRO A 70 -5.03 15.43 6.27
C PRO A 70 -5.48 15.82 4.86
N SER A 71 -5.00 15.14 3.82
CA SER A 71 -5.47 15.37 2.43
C SER A 71 -6.88 14.81 2.17
N GLN A 72 -7.41 14.00 3.09
CA GLN A 72 -8.78 13.51 3.01
C GLN A 72 -9.72 14.54 3.65
N ASN A 73 -10.82 14.86 2.96
CA ASN A 73 -11.81 15.84 3.40
C ASN A 73 -12.70 15.29 4.54
N TYR A 74 -12.11 15.05 5.71
CA TYR A 74 -12.86 14.68 6.92
C TYR A 74 -13.48 15.92 7.59
N PRO A 75 -14.62 15.74 8.29
CA PRO A 75 -15.15 16.79 9.15
C PRO A 75 -14.13 17.24 10.22
N GLU A 76 -14.07 18.53 10.49
CA GLU A 76 -13.12 19.14 11.44
C GLU A 76 -13.17 18.51 12.84
N HIS A 77 -14.36 18.16 13.31
CA HIS A 77 -14.53 17.52 14.62
C HIS A 77 -13.86 16.14 14.71
N ILE A 78 -13.80 15.39 13.61
CA ILE A 78 -13.09 14.09 13.55
C ILE A 78 -11.58 14.32 13.60
N LEU A 79 -11.07 15.28 12.83
CA LEU A 79 -9.65 15.64 12.84
C LEU A 79 -9.20 16.10 14.23
N SER A 80 -10.00 16.96 14.87
CA SER A 80 -9.76 17.44 16.24
C SER A 80 -9.74 16.30 17.25
N MET A 81 -10.69 15.36 17.15
CA MET A 81 -10.74 14.18 18.01
C MET A 81 -9.48 13.31 17.84
N CYS A 82 -9.07 13.01 16.61
CA CYS A 82 -7.88 12.19 16.35
C CYS A 82 -6.61 12.86 16.85
N PHE A 83 -6.47 14.16 16.64
CA PHE A 83 -5.35 14.94 17.17
C PHE A 83 -5.32 14.93 18.70
N SER A 84 -6.48 15.12 19.35
CA SER A 84 -6.60 15.04 20.81
C SER A 84 -6.20 13.66 21.34
N VAL A 85 -6.61 12.57 20.69
CA VAL A 85 -6.22 11.21 21.13
C VAL A 85 -4.72 10.99 20.98
N ARG A 86 -4.12 11.41 19.86
CA ARG A 86 -2.67 11.30 19.65
C ARG A 86 -1.87 12.07 20.70
N ILE A 87 -2.28 13.29 21.04
CA ILE A 87 -1.65 14.05 22.14
C ILE A 87 -1.71 13.26 23.45
N ARG A 88 -2.87 12.70 23.79
CA ARG A 88 -3.03 11.91 25.02
C ARG A 88 -2.13 10.68 25.04
N LEU A 89 -1.94 10.01 23.90
CA LEU A 89 -1.01 8.88 23.79
C LEU A 89 0.43 9.30 24.06
N PHE A 90 0.89 10.43 23.50
CA PHE A 90 2.24 10.95 23.76
C PHE A 90 2.45 11.42 25.20
N VAL A 91 1.42 12.03 25.81
CA VAL A 91 1.46 12.37 27.24
C VAL A 91 1.55 11.12 28.10
N ALA A 92 0.72 10.10 27.83
CA ALA A 92 0.75 8.84 28.56
C ALA A 92 2.11 8.13 28.41
N LEU A 93 2.70 8.15 27.21
CA LEU A 93 4.02 7.58 26.95
C LEU A 93 5.12 8.33 27.71
N SER A 94 5.04 9.67 27.75
CA SER A 94 5.98 10.50 28.53
C SER A 94 5.88 10.24 30.03
N THR A 95 4.66 10.04 30.54
CA THR A 95 4.42 9.63 31.94
C THR A 95 5.01 8.24 32.19
N TYR A 96 4.79 7.27 31.30
CA TYR A 96 5.37 5.93 31.40
C TYR A 96 6.91 5.98 31.50
N TYR A 97 7.58 6.72 30.61
CA TYR A 97 9.04 6.83 30.65
C TYR A 97 9.57 7.44 31.94
N ARG A 98 8.87 8.45 32.49
CA ARG A 98 9.29 9.14 33.70
C ARG A 98 9.00 8.34 34.97
N ASP A 99 7.81 7.78 35.07
CA ASP A 99 7.28 7.23 36.32
C ASP A 99 7.62 5.75 36.46
N GLU A 100 7.56 4.98 35.37
CA GLU A 100 7.84 3.54 35.38
C GLU A 100 9.32 3.25 35.07
N LEU A 101 9.85 3.81 33.98
CA LEU A 101 11.25 3.58 33.58
C LEU A 101 12.26 4.50 34.30
N ARG A 102 11.78 5.52 35.01
CA ARG A 102 12.62 6.48 35.76
C ARG A 102 13.66 7.18 34.89
N LEU A 103 13.34 7.41 33.61
CA LEU A 103 14.21 8.11 32.68
C LEU A 103 14.17 9.62 32.95
N VAL A 104 15.34 10.23 33.13
CA VAL A 104 15.49 11.68 33.27
C VAL A 104 15.40 12.36 31.90
N ASP A 105 16.01 11.74 30.89
CA ASP A 105 15.92 12.12 29.49
C ASP A 105 15.38 10.92 28.70
N TYR A 106 14.18 11.08 28.15
CA TYR A 106 13.47 10.07 27.34
C TYR A 106 13.29 10.55 25.89
N SER A 107 14.04 11.57 25.49
CA SER A 107 13.92 12.16 24.15
C SER A 107 14.33 11.19 23.04
N VAL A 108 15.28 10.29 23.33
CA VAL A 108 15.78 9.29 22.38
C VAL A 108 14.71 8.22 22.13
N GLU A 109 14.11 7.69 23.19
CA GLU A 109 13.06 6.67 23.15
C GLU A 109 11.81 7.20 22.44
N LEU A 110 11.39 8.41 22.80
CA LEU A 110 10.29 9.10 22.12
C LEU A 110 10.60 9.35 20.63
N GLY A 111 11.86 9.67 20.34
CA GLY A 111 12.37 9.81 18.98
C GLY A 111 12.27 8.51 18.18
N HIS A 112 12.63 7.37 18.76
CA HIS A 112 12.49 6.06 18.12
C HIS A 112 11.02 5.72 17.84
N VAL A 113 10.11 5.93 18.80
CA VAL A 113 8.68 5.69 18.62
C VAL A 113 8.11 6.54 17.49
N THR A 114 8.44 7.83 17.47
CA THR A 114 7.97 8.77 16.44
C THR A 114 8.55 8.45 15.07
N LEU A 115 9.85 8.12 14.99
CA LEU A 115 10.51 7.73 13.75
C LEU A 115 9.91 6.45 13.18
N PHE A 116 9.64 5.46 14.03
CA PHE A 116 9.03 4.20 13.62
C PHE A 116 7.61 4.39 13.12
N GLU A 117 6.80 5.18 13.83
CA GLU A 117 5.46 5.55 13.40
C GLU A 117 5.45 6.21 12.02
N HIS A 118 6.32 7.18 11.79
CA HIS A 118 6.47 7.81 10.48
C HIS A 118 6.95 6.84 9.40
N ALA A 119 7.89 5.95 9.71
CA ALA A 119 8.36 4.94 8.75
C ALA A 119 7.24 4.00 8.31
N ILE A 120 6.35 3.60 9.23
CA ILE A 120 5.16 2.79 8.90
C ILE A 120 4.19 3.59 8.03
N GLN A 121 3.95 4.87 8.33
CA GLN A 121 3.07 5.72 7.52
C GLN A 121 3.57 5.87 6.09
N GLU A 122 4.86 6.19 5.92
CA GLU A 122 5.46 6.30 4.59
C GLU A 122 5.40 4.97 3.84
N THR A 123 5.64 3.85 4.53
CA THR A 123 5.49 2.51 3.96
C THR A 123 4.06 2.25 3.50
N ALA A 124 3.05 2.60 4.29
CA ALA A 124 1.65 2.46 3.91
C ALA A 124 1.28 3.33 2.69
N LEU A 125 1.83 4.55 2.61
CA LEU A 125 1.66 5.43 1.44
C LEU A 125 2.31 4.84 0.19
N LEU A 126 3.52 4.28 0.30
CA LEU A 126 4.21 3.60 -0.80
C LEU A 126 3.42 2.39 -1.31
N LEU A 127 2.82 1.61 -0.42
CA LEU A 127 1.92 0.52 -0.80
C LEU A 127 0.74 1.04 -1.61
N CYS A 128 0.05 2.07 -1.11
CA CYS A 128 -1.12 2.64 -1.79
C CYS A 128 -0.75 3.14 -3.19
N LYS A 129 0.35 3.87 -3.33
CA LYS A 129 0.86 4.35 -4.63
C LYS A 129 1.21 3.20 -5.57
N SER A 130 1.82 2.14 -5.04
CA SER A 130 2.19 0.95 -5.83
C SER A 130 0.96 0.22 -6.35
N LEU A 131 -0.05 0.02 -5.50
CA LEU A 131 -1.32 -0.61 -5.88
C LEU A 131 -2.10 0.23 -6.91
N GLN A 132 -2.13 1.55 -6.75
CA GLN A 132 -2.74 2.46 -7.73
C GLN A 132 -2.02 2.38 -9.09
N THR A 133 -0.69 2.39 -9.08
CA THR A 133 0.12 2.28 -10.30
C THR A 133 -0.12 0.95 -11.02
N HIS A 134 -0.20 -0.15 -10.26
CA HIS A 134 -0.53 -1.46 -10.81
C HIS A 134 -1.93 -1.48 -11.44
N HIS A 135 -2.94 -0.96 -10.73
CA HIS A 135 -4.31 -0.88 -11.22
C HIS A 135 -4.40 -0.11 -12.55
N LEU A 136 -3.75 1.06 -12.63
CA LEU A 136 -3.68 1.85 -13.86
C LEU A 136 -2.97 1.10 -14.99
N THR A 137 -1.88 0.39 -14.69
CA THR A 137 -1.15 -0.42 -15.67
C THR A 137 -2.02 -1.52 -16.26
N VAL A 138 -2.82 -2.19 -15.43
CA VAL A 138 -3.78 -3.22 -15.87
C VAL A 138 -4.90 -2.62 -16.72
N LEU A 139 -5.41 -1.44 -16.40
CA LEU A 139 -6.43 -0.76 -17.22
C LEU A 139 -5.86 -0.34 -18.58
N VAL A 140 -4.64 0.19 -18.61
CA VAL A 140 -3.95 0.59 -19.84
C VAL A 140 -3.64 -0.62 -20.72
N SER A 141 -3.22 -1.75 -20.14
CA SER A 141 -2.96 -2.96 -20.93
C SER A 141 -4.22 -3.53 -21.57
N LYS A 142 -5.35 -3.54 -20.85
CA LYS A 142 -6.67 -3.96 -21.37
C LYS A 142 -7.19 -3.04 -22.47
N SER A 143 -7.11 -1.73 -22.30
CA SER A 143 -7.54 -0.79 -23.35
C SER A 143 -6.70 -0.94 -24.62
N ARG A 144 -5.39 -1.23 -24.48
CA ARG A 144 -4.49 -1.49 -25.61
C ARG A 144 -4.80 -2.79 -26.34
N SER A 145 -5.18 -3.86 -25.64
CA SER A 145 -5.58 -5.12 -26.29
C SER A 145 -6.88 -4.93 -27.06
N SER A 146 -7.89 -4.28 -26.47
CA SER A 146 -9.15 -3.98 -27.16
C SER A 146 -8.95 -3.08 -28.38
N ALA A 147 -8.06 -2.09 -28.31
CA ALA A 147 -7.72 -1.25 -29.46
C ALA A 147 -7.03 -2.06 -30.58
N LYS A 148 -6.13 -2.99 -30.25
CA LYS A 148 -5.49 -3.87 -31.23
C LYS A 148 -6.50 -4.80 -31.91
N GLU A 149 -7.44 -5.37 -31.16
CA GLU A 149 -8.51 -6.21 -31.69
C GLU A 149 -9.40 -5.42 -32.65
N ALA A 150 -9.83 -4.22 -32.26
CA ALA A 150 -10.62 -3.34 -33.11
C ALA A 150 -9.89 -2.95 -34.42
N CYS A 151 -8.61 -2.60 -34.34
CA CYS A 151 -7.79 -2.32 -35.53
C CYS A 151 -7.64 -3.55 -36.44
N THR A 152 -7.50 -4.75 -35.86
CA THR A 152 -7.36 -6.00 -36.63
C THR A 152 -8.67 -6.33 -37.34
N LEU A 153 -9.81 -6.16 -36.66
CA LEU A 153 -11.13 -6.34 -37.25
C LEU A 153 -11.38 -5.34 -38.39
N TRP A 154 -11.06 -4.07 -38.18
CA TRP A 154 -11.24 -3.03 -39.20
C TRP A 154 -10.36 -3.30 -40.42
N LYS A 155 -9.11 -3.72 -40.22
CA LYS A 155 -8.22 -4.11 -41.32
C LYS A 155 -8.79 -5.29 -42.12
N SER A 156 -9.33 -6.31 -41.44
CA SER A 156 -10.00 -7.44 -42.12
C SER A 156 -11.21 -7.01 -42.94
N ILE A 157 -11.99 -6.02 -42.48
CA ILE A 157 -13.14 -5.49 -43.24
C ILE A 157 -12.65 -4.74 -44.48
N VAL A 158 -11.64 -3.88 -44.34
CA VAL A 158 -11.06 -3.12 -45.46
C VAL A 158 -10.44 -4.05 -46.50
N ASP A 159 -9.70 -5.07 -46.07
CA ASP A 159 -9.08 -6.05 -46.97
C ASP A 159 -10.15 -6.85 -47.76
N ASP A 160 -11.30 -7.16 -47.15
CA ASP A 160 -12.42 -7.85 -47.84
C ASP A 160 -13.14 -6.96 -48.87
N TRP A 161 -13.17 -5.64 -48.66
CA TRP A 161 -13.73 -4.67 -49.62
C TRP A 161 -12.78 -4.34 -50.78
N SER A 162 -11.49 -4.65 -50.62
CA SER A 162 -10.45 -4.36 -51.59
C SER A 162 -10.40 -5.36 -52.75
N ASP A 163 -11.21 -6.43 -52.70
CA ASP A 163 -11.28 -7.47 -53.72
C ASP A 163 -12.36 -7.11 -54.79
N PRO A 164 -11.98 -6.60 -55.97
CA PRO A 164 -12.92 -6.07 -56.96
C PRO A 164 -13.85 -7.14 -57.55
N ILE A 165 -13.56 -8.43 -57.34
CA ILE A 165 -14.37 -9.54 -57.85
C ILE A 165 -15.64 -9.77 -57.00
N LYS A 166 -15.62 -9.45 -55.70
CA LYS A 166 -16.78 -9.64 -54.80
C LYS A 166 -17.86 -8.57 -54.95
N LEU A 167 -17.52 -7.38 -55.42
CA LEU A 167 -18.49 -6.30 -55.67
C LEU A 167 -19.40 -6.56 -56.89
N PHE A 168 -19.03 -7.45 -57.80
CA PHE A 168 -19.77 -7.73 -59.04
C PHE A 168 -20.86 -8.81 -58.91
N VAL A 169 -20.98 -9.48 -57.76
CA VAL A 169 -21.96 -10.59 -57.55
C VAL A 169 -23.22 -10.14 -56.79
N LEU A 170 -23.28 -8.86 -56.39
CA LEU A 170 -24.41 -8.29 -55.62
C LEU A 170 -25.17 -7.17 -56.36
N CYS A 171 -24.91 -6.97 -57.67
CA CYS A 171 -25.73 -6.18 -58.58
C CYS A 171 -26.29 -7.08 -59.67
#